data_AF-A0A8J7DSD8-F1
#
_entry.id   AF-A0A8J7DSD8-F1
#
_cell.length_a   1.000
_cell.length_b   1.000
_cell.length_c   1.000
_cell.angle_alpha   90.00
_cell.angle_beta   90.00
_cell.angle_gamma   90.00
#
_symmetry.space_group_name_H-M   'P 1'
#
loop_
_entity.id
_entity.type
_entity.pdbx_description
1 polymer ?
#
loop_
_entity_poly.entity_id
_entity_poly.type
_entity_poly.pdbx_seq_one_letter_code
_entity_poly.pdbx_strand_id
1 'polypeptide(L)' 'MSNTSKTDWSRIDAMTDDDIDTSDIPPLGDEFFSQAKLRMPASSATETVAVRVDSETLLWFQSKGEEAE' A
#
# COMPACT_ATOMS: atom_id res chain seq x y z
N MET A 1 -11.55 -22.85 3.62
CA MET A 1 -10.54 -23.22 4.64
C MET A 1 -10.06 -21.93 5.26
N SER A 2 -10.32 -21.69 6.54
CA SER A 2 -9.83 -20.50 7.24
C SER A 2 -8.32 -20.66 7.45
N ASN A 3 -7.53 -19.92 6.68
CA ASN A 3 -6.07 -19.91 6.83
C ASN A 3 -5.73 -19.05 8.04
N THR A 4 -5.91 -19.60 9.23
CA THR A 4 -5.61 -18.90 10.48
C THR A 4 -4.09 -18.85 10.62
N SER A 5 -3.54 -17.64 10.59
CA SER A 5 -2.11 -17.43 10.77
C SER A 5 -1.62 -18.08 12.06
N LYS A 6 -0.46 -18.74 12.01
CA LYS A 6 0.23 -19.29 13.19
C LYS A 6 1.04 -18.22 13.95
N THR A 7 0.95 -16.96 13.53
CA THR A 7 1.62 -15.85 14.19
C THR A 7 1.06 -15.66 15.60
N ASP A 8 1.95 -15.55 16.57
CA ASP A 8 1.61 -15.08 17.92
C ASP A 8 1.36 -13.58 17.87
N TRP A 9 0.09 -13.21 17.65
CA TRP A 9 -0.33 -11.81 17.53
C TRP A 9 -0.24 -11.04 18.84
N SER A 10 -0.48 -11.70 19.98
CA SER A 10 -0.38 -11.07 21.30
C SER A 10 1.05 -10.61 21.58
N ARG A 11 2.05 -11.39 21.15
CA ARG A 11 3.46 -11.01 21.26
C ARG A 11 3.81 -9.82 20.36
N ILE A 12 3.28 -9.77 19.14
CA ILE A 12 3.52 -8.64 18.22
C ILE A 12 2.87 -7.36 18.75
N ASP A 13 1.65 -7.44 19.26
CA ASP A 13 0.88 -6.29 19.78
C ASP A 13 1.53 -5.66 21.03
N ALA A 14 2.26 -6.46 21.81
CA ALA A 14 2.97 -6.00 23.01
C ALA A 14 4.41 -5.53 22.77
N MET A 15 4.95 -5.68 21.54
CA MET A 15 6.33 -5.37 21.22
C MET A 15 6.55 -3.87 21.07
N THR A 16 7.65 -3.34 21.60
CA THR A 16 8.03 -1.94 21.40
C THR A 16 8.96 -1.78 20.19
N ASP A 17 9.08 -0.56 19.64
CA ASP A 17 9.97 -0.29 18.51
C ASP A 17 11.44 -0.66 18.81
N ASP A 18 11.88 -0.46 20.05
CA ASP A 18 13.26 -0.79 20.48
C ASP A 18 13.53 -2.32 20.50
N ASP A 19 12.48 -3.14 20.58
CA ASP A 19 12.58 -4.60 20.53
C ASP A 19 12.70 -5.14 19.09
N ILE A 20 12.50 -4.29 18.08
CA ILE A 20 12.56 -4.67 16.66
C ILE A 20 14.03 -4.70 16.22
N ASP A 21 14.50 -5.89 15.84
CA ASP A 21 15.85 -6.06 15.28
C ASP A 21 15.92 -5.48 13.86
N THR A 22 16.67 -4.40 13.70
CA THR A 22 16.98 -3.78 12.40
C THR A 22 18.45 -3.91 12.02
N SER A 23 19.21 -4.81 12.66
CA SER A 23 20.66 -4.92 12.48
C SER A 23 21.08 -5.32 11.06
N ASP A 24 20.16 -5.90 10.29
CA ASP A 24 20.33 -6.27 8.89
C ASP A 24 20.07 -5.12 7.91
N ILE A 25 19.43 -4.03 8.35
CA ILE A 25 19.07 -2.89 7.51
C ILE A 25 20.05 -1.74 7.78
N PRO A 26 20.89 -1.34 6.81
CA PRO A 26 21.79 -0.21 6.98
C PRO A 26 21.00 1.11 7.11
N PRO A 27 21.47 2.09 7.91
CA PRO A 27 20.82 3.39 8.03
C PRO A 27 20.85 4.15 6.69
N LEU A 28 19.74 4.77 6.34
CA LEU A 28 19.62 5.60 5.14
C LEU A 28 20.17 7.01 5.43
N GLY A 29 21.44 7.24 5.10
CA GLY A 29 22.10 8.55 5.27
C GLY A 29 21.99 9.46 4.03
N ASP A 30 22.60 10.64 4.13
CA ASP A 30 22.59 11.67 3.08
C ASP A 30 23.10 11.14 1.72
N GLU A 31 24.08 10.24 1.73
CA GLU A 31 24.62 9.61 0.53
C GLU A 31 23.56 8.81 -0.24
N PHE A 32 22.72 8.04 0.47
CA PHE A 32 21.62 7.28 -0.14
C PHE A 32 20.62 8.23 -0.81
N PHE A 33 20.19 9.27 -0.10
CA PHE A 33 19.22 10.23 -0.63
C PHE A 33 19.79 11.10 -1.75
N SER A 34 21.11 11.36 -1.78
CA SER A 34 21.76 12.07 -2.88
C SER A 34 21.64 11.37 -4.24
N GLN A 35 21.53 10.03 -4.22
CA GLN A 35 21.39 9.20 -5.42
C GLN A 35 19.96 8.71 -5.65
N ALA A 36 19.07 8.89 -4.67
CA ALA A 36 17.69 8.42 -4.73
C ALA A 36 16.94 9.12 -5.88
N LYS A 37 16.26 8.33 -6.72
CA LYS A 37 15.43 8.84 -7.82
C LYS A 37 13.98 8.50 -7.55
N LEU A 38 13.16 9.53 -7.29
CA LEU A 38 11.72 9.37 -7.26
C LEU A 38 11.23 9.01 -8.67
N ARG A 39 10.62 7.83 -8.80
CA ARG A 39 9.94 7.40 -10.03
C ARG A 39 8.45 7.53 -9.80
N MET A 40 7.92 8.70 -10.11
CA MET A 40 6.47 8.82 -10.26
C MET A 40 6.05 8.12 -11.55
N PRO A 41 4.89 7.42 -11.58
CA PRO A 41 4.23 7.15 -12.84
C PRO A 41 4.17 8.47 -13.61
N ALA A 42 4.53 8.45 -14.90
CA ALA A 42 4.42 9.66 -15.71
C ALA A 42 2.99 10.19 -15.51
N SER A 43 2.87 11.41 -14.98
CA SER A 43 1.61 12.06 -14.59
C SER A 43 0.64 12.30 -15.77
N SER A 44 0.95 11.70 -16.92
CA SER A 44 0.29 11.80 -18.21
C SER A 44 0.15 10.44 -18.92
N ALA A 45 0.47 9.31 -18.28
CA ALA A 45 0.33 7.97 -18.88
C ALA A 45 -0.97 7.26 -18.46
N THR A 46 -1.92 7.99 -17.88
CA THR A 46 -3.25 7.46 -17.59
C THR A 46 -4.14 7.72 -18.81
N GLU A 47 -4.26 6.71 -19.66
CA GLU A 47 -5.17 6.75 -20.81
C GLU A 47 -6.62 6.63 -20.34
N THR A 48 -7.51 7.48 -20.85
CA THR A 48 -8.95 7.29 -20.62
C THR A 48 -9.45 6.15 -21.49
N VAL A 49 -9.98 5.10 -20.88
CA VAL A 49 -10.59 3.95 -21.58
C VAL A 49 -12.10 3.91 -21.34
N ALA A 50 -12.88 3.62 -22.39
CA ALA A 50 -14.31 3.40 -22.27
C ALA A 50 -14.58 1.88 -22.18
N VAL A 51 -15.14 1.43 -21.06
CA VAL A 51 -15.51 0.03 -20.82
C VAL A 51 -17.02 -0.07 -20.65
N ARG A 52 -17.65 -1.06 -21.27
CA ARG A 52 -19.07 -1.36 -21.02
C ARG A 52 -19.19 -2.18 -19.76
N VAL A 53 -20.03 -1.72 -18.84
CA VAL A 53 -20.41 -2.43 -17.62
C VAL A 53 -21.92 -2.60 -17.61
N ASP A 54 -22.42 -3.57 -16.86
CA ASP A 54 -23.86 -3.72 -16.61
C ASP A 54 -24.36 -2.61 -15.66
N SER A 55 -25.67 -2.46 -15.60
CA SER A 55 -26.31 -1.39 -14.83
C SER A 55 -26.08 -1.49 -13.32
N GLU A 56 -26.01 -2.69 -12.76
CA GLU A 56 -25.82 -2.89 -11.31
C GLU A 56 -24.41 -2.49 -10.90
N THR A 57 -23.43 -2.93 -11.69
CA THR A 57 -22.03 -2.53 -11.52
C THR A 57 -21.86 -1.01 -11.58
N LEU A 58 -22.51 -0.34 -12.54
CA LEU A 58 -22.45 1.12 -12.66
C LEU A 58 -23.02 1.83 -11.42
N LEU A 59 -24.19 1.39 -10.93
CA LEU A 59 -24.82 1.97 -9.76
C LEU A 59 -23.98 1.78 -8.49
N TRP A 60 -23.35 0.61 -8.34
CA TRP A 60 -22.43 0.35 -7.24
C TRP A 60 -21.25 1.33 -7.25
N PHE A 61 -20.59 1.53 -8.40
CA PHE A 61 -19.48 2.49 -8.51
C PHE A 61 -19.90 3.92 -8.17
N GLN A 62 -21.08 4.36 -8.63
CA GLN A 62 -21.61 5.68 -8.31
C GLN A 62 -21.83 5.87 -6.81
N SER A 63 -22.33 4.84 -6.11
CA SER A 63 -22.54 4.89 -4.65
C SER A 63 -21.24 4.96 -3.83
N LYS A 64 -20.09 4.61 -4.42
CA LYS A 64 -18.79 4.63 -3.75
C LYS A 64 -17.98 5.90 -3.99
N GLY A 65 -18.41 6.77 -4.91
CA GLY A 65 -17.63 7.91 -5.36
C GLY A 65 -17.42 9.02 -4.33
N GLU A 66 -18.31 9.17 -3.34
CA GLU A 66 -18.16 10.20 -2.29
C GLU A 66 -17.27 9.76 -1.11
N GLU A 67 -17.00 8.46 -0.95
CA GLU A 67 -16.22 7.88 0.16
C GLU A 67 -14.82 7.38 -0.25
N ALA A 68 -14.44 7.55 -1.52
CA ALA A 68 -13.13 7.14 -2.03
C ALA A 68 -12.08 8.23 -1.74
N GLU A 69 -11.44 8.15 -0.57
CA GLU A 69 -10.16 8.85 -0.29
C GLU A 69 -8.99 8.23 -1.08
#